data_AF-A0A3P6R7V5-F1
#
_entry.id   AF-A0A3P6R7V5-F1
#
_cell.length_a   1.000
_cell.length_b   1.000
_cell.length_c   1.000
_cell.angle_alpha   90.00
_cell.angle_beta   90.00
_cell.angle_gamma   90.00
#
_symmetry.space_group_name_H-M   'P 1'
#
loop_
_entity.id
_entity.type
_entity.pdbx_description
1 polymer ?
#
loop_
_entity_poly.entity_id
_entity_poly.type
_entity_poly.pdbx_seq_one_letter_code
_entity_poly.pdbx_strand_id
1 'polypeptide(L)'
;MNGLGNSVILSLTHDEAIFQFFQMAWADVREIGCAIVKCDDMINLVCRYYPAGIEFHQQVYDPREPCESCPWGTRCEVETGLCEQPEDSAKGLYIPSILLLILTLLL
;
A
#
# COMPACT_ATOMS: atom_id res chain seq x y z
N MET A 1 20.43 -2.26 8.81
CA MET A 1 19.96 -3.11 7.69
C MET A 1 18.92 -4.08 8.21
N ASN A 2 17.66 -3.67 8.28
CA ASN A 2 16.52 -4.50 8.70
C ASN A 2 15.49 -4.55 7.57
N GLY A 3 15.82 -5.21 6.47
CA GLY A 3 14.97 -5.32 5.28
C GLY A 3 15.21 -6.61 4.52
N LEU A 4 14.52 -6.83 3.40
CA LEU A 4 14.56 -8.07 2.59
C LEU A 4 15.92 -8.32 1.87
N GLY A 5 16.95 -7.53 2.20
CA GLY A 5 18.27 -7.57 1.58
C GLY A 5 18.42 -6.55 0.45
N ASN A 6 19.55 -6.59 -0.24
CA ASN A 6 19.80 -5.70 -1.37
C ASN A 6 19.33 -6.38 -2.67
N SER A 7 18.54 -5.66 -3.48
CA SER A 7 18.15 -6.07 -4.85
C SER A 7 17.31 -7.36 -4.95
N VAL A 8 16.10 -7.35 -4.36
CA VAL A 8 15.13 -8.44 -4.51
C VAL A 8 14.48 -8.39 -5.90
N ILE A 9 14.64 -9.45 -6.69
CA ILE A 9 14.12 -9.54 -8.07
C ILE A 9 13.09 -10.66 -8.15
N LEU A 10 11.97 -10.37 -8.84
CA LEU A 10 10.97 -11.38 -9.15
C LEU A 10 11.38 -12.26 -10.35
N SER A 11 11.50 -13.56 -10.09
CA SER A 11 11.69 -14.64 -11.08
C SER A 11 10.42 -15.48 -11.26
N LEU A 12 10.26 -16.08 -12.45
CA LEU A 12 9.16 -17.00 -12.80
C LEU A 12 9.19 -18.33 -12.04
N THR A 13 10.25 -18.61 -11.28
CA THR A 13 10.45 -19.88 -10.55
C THR A 13 9.90 -19.87 -9.12
N HIS A 14 9.28 -18.77 -8.69
CA HIS A 14 8.79 -18.61 -7.32
C HIS A 14 7.39 -19.22 -7.12
N ASP A 15 7.09 -19.61 -5.88
CA ASP A 15 5.77 -20.09 -5.45
C ASP A 15 4.75 -18.93 -5.38
N GLU A 16 3.46 -19.23 -5.45
CA GLU A 16 2.34 -18.29 -5.36
C GLU A 16 2.44 -17.39 -4.12
N ALA A 17 2.88 -17.93 -2.98
CA ALA A 17 3.07 -17.16 -1.75
C ALA A 17 4.08 -16.01 -1.91
N ILE A 18 5.12 -16.20 -2.72
CA ILE A 18 6.13 -15.17 -2.98
C ILE A 18 5.57 -14.10 -3.91
N PHE A 19 4.77 -14.48 -4.90
CA PHE A 19 4.07 -13.52 -5.76
C PHE A 19 3.13 -12.63 -4.96
N GLN A 20 2.33 -13.21 -4.05
CA GLN A 20 1.44 -12.46 -3.16
C GLN A 20 2.25 -11.50 -2.27
N PHE A 21 3.38 -11.96 -1.74
CA PHE A 21 4.28 -11.12 -0.95
C PHE A 21 4.85 -9.94 -1.77
N PHE A 22 5.36 -10.20 -2.98
CA PHE A 22 5.90 -9.14 -3.84
C PHE A 22 4.85 -8.15 -4.29
N GLN A 23 3.60 -8.59 -4.48
CA GLN A 23 2.50 -7.69 -4.75
C GLN A 23 2.30 -6.66 -3.63
N MET A 24 2.49 -7.07 -2.37
CA MET A 24 2.40 -6.18 -1.21
C MET A 24 3.65 -5.32 -1.03
N ALA A 25 4.83 -5.85 -1.36
CA ALA A 25 6.11 -5.18 -1.15
C ALA A 25 6.54 -4.27 -2.31
N TRP A 26 5.80 -4.26 -3.43
CA TRP A 26 6.17 -3.51 -4.63
C TRP A 26 6.16 -2.00 -4.40
N ALA A 27 7.32 -1.34 -4.48
CA ALA A 27 7.50 0.05 -4.05
C ALA A 27 6.67 1.07 -4.86
N ASP A 28 6.35 0.78 -6.12
CA ASP A 28 5.55 1.69 -6.96
C ASP A 28 4.04 1.63 -6.65
N VAL A 29 3.60 0.59 -5.94
CA VAL A 29 2.20 0.46 -5.53
C VAL A 29 1.93 1.45 -4.40
N ARG A 30 0.90 2.28 -4.59
CA ARG A 30 0.54 3.34 -3.64
C ARG A 30 -0.92 3.30 -3.18
N GLU A 31 -1.75 2.52 -3.86
CA GLU A 31 -3.16 2.36 -3.54
C GLU A 31 -3.49 0.88 -3.40
N ILE A 32 -4.23 0.55 -2.33
CA ILE A 32 -4.76 -0.79 -2.08
C ILE A 32 -6.25 -0.71 -1.77
N GLY A 33 -7.04 -1.57 -2.39
CA GLY A 33 -8.45 -1.77 -2.09
C GLY A 33 -8.76 -3.24 -1.90
N CYS A 34 -9.32 -3.61 -0.75
CA CYS A 34 -9.63 -5.00 -0.43
C CYS A 34 -11.13 -5.20 -0.23
N ALA A 35 -11.61 -6.41 -0.56
CA ALA A 35 -12.96 -6.86 -0.29
C ALA A 35 -12.92 -8.25 0.35
N ILE A 36 -13.84 -8.48 1.29
CA ILE A 36 -14.01 -9.75 1.97
C ILE A 36 -15.41 -10.28 1.65
N VAL A 37 -15.48 -11.54 1.21
CA VAL A 37 -16.74 -12.23 0.94
C VAL A 37 -16.70 -13.61 1.58
N LYS A 38 -17.75 -13.97 2.31
CA LYS A 38 -17.95 -15.33 2.81
C LYS A 38 -18.67 -16.15 1.74
N CYS A 39 -18.06 -17.25 1.29
CA CYS A 39 -18.65 -18.22 0.37
C CYS A 39 -18.74 -19.56 1.11
N ASP A 40 -19.95 -20.01 1.42
CA ASP A 40 -20.21 -21.21 2.23
C ASP A 40 -19.41 -21.20 3.54
N ASP A 41 -18.48 -22.15 3.71
CA ASP A 41 -17.61 -22.29 4.88
C ASP A 41 -16.23 -21.62 4.71
N MET A 42 -16.03 -20.86 3.62
CA MET A 42 -14.77 -20.18 3.31
C MET A 42 -14.92 -18.66 3.33
N ILE A 43 -13.83 -17.98 3.69
CA ILE A 43 -13.70 -16.52 3.58
C ILE A 43 -12.72 -16.23 2.45
N ASN A 44 -13.17 -15.47 1.47
CA ASN A 44 -12.35 -14.96 0.38
C ASN A 44 -11.96 -13.51 0.68
N LEU A 45 -10.66 -13.25 0.78
CA LEU A 45 -10.07 -11.92 0.85
C LEU A 45 -9.39 -11.64 -0.49
N VAL A 46 -9.82 -10.60 -1.18
CA VAL A 46 -9.21 -10.16 -2.44
C VAL A 46 -8.80 -8.71 -2.32
N CYS A 47 -7.53 -8.43 -2.59
CA CYS A 47 -6.99 -7.08 -2.67
C CYS A 47 -6.60 -6.75 -4.11
N ARG A 48 -6.86 -5.51 -4.50
CA ARG A 48 -6.38 -4.90 -5.75
C ARG A 48 -5.40 -3.80 -5.40
N TYR A 49 -4.38 -3.68 -6.24
CA TYR A 49 -3.26 -2.77 -6.07
C TYR A 49 -3.15 -1.84 -7.27
N TYR A 50 -2.86 -0.57 -7.02
CA TYR A 50 -2.69 0.43 -8.07
C TYR A 50 -1.45 1.32 -7.83
N PRO A 51 -0.64 1.62 -8.87
CA PRO A 51 -0.57 0.93 -10.16
C PRO A 51 -0.47 -0.59 -10.01
N ALA A 52 -0.82 -1.35 -11.05
CA ALA A 52 -0.72 -2.81 -10.97
C ALA A 52 0.73 -3.17 -10.63
N GLY A 53 0.93 -3.73 -9.44
CA GLY A 53 2.26 -4.18 -9.02
C GLY A 53 2.63 -5.47 -9.73
N ILE A 54 3.93 -5.75 -9.73
CA ILE A 54 4.59 -6.88 -10.39
C ILE A 54 4.86 -6.67 -11.88
N GLU A 55 6.13 -6.39 -12.15
CA GLU A 55 6.74 -6.56 -13.47
C GLU A 55 7.85 -7.62 -13.39
N PHE A 56 7.89 -8.55 -14.34
CA PHE A 56 8.88 -9.61 -14.34
C PHE A 56 10.30 -9.06 -14.56
N HIS A 57 11.29 -9.64 -13.87
CA HIS A 57 12.70 -9.23 -13.93
C HIS A 57 12.97 -7.79 -13.45
N GLN A 58 12.00 -7.15 -12.80
CA GLN A 58 12.16 -5.85 -12.15
C GLN A 58 12.43 -6.03 -10.65
N GLN A 59 13.03 -5.01 -10.05
CA GLN A 59 13.28 -4.99 -8.61
C GLN A 59 11.98 -4.64 -7.88
N VAL A 60 11.73 -5.32 -6.76
CA VAL A 60 10.54 -5.07 -5.92
C VAL A 60 10.59 -3.68 -5.30
N TYR A 61 11.78 -3.20 -4.96
CA TYR A 61 12.07 -1.86 -4.43
C TYR A 61 13.51 -1.47 -4.75
N ASP A 62 13.78 -0.17 -4.75
CA ASP A 62 15.13 0.36 -4.88
C ASP A 62 15.89 0.24 -3.54
N PRO A 63 17.06 -0.43 -3.50
CA PRO A 63 17.80 -0.69 -2.26
C PRO A 63 18.62 0.53 -1.79
N ARG A 64 17.94 1.66 -1.60
CA ARG A 64 18.49 2.92 -1.06
C ARG A 64 18.01 3.18 0.37
N GLU A 65 18.57 4.21 1.01
CA GLU A 65 18.06 4.57 2.34
C GLU A 65 16.60 5.04 2.23
N PRO A 66 15.75 4.77 3.24
CA PRO A 66 14.36 5.17 3.21
C PRO A 66 14.21 6.65 2.86
N CYS A 67 13.23 6.95 2.01
CA CYS A 67 12.92 8.28 1.51
C CYS A 67 13.95 8.99 0.61
N GLU A 68 15.11 8.40 0.29
CA GLU A 68 16.09 9.03 -0.62
C GLU A 68 15.54 9.27 -2.04
N SER A 69 14.46 8.59 -2.42
CA SER A 69 13.84 8.75 -3.74
C SER A 69 12.33 8.68 -3.72
N CYS A 70 11.73 9.39 -2.78
CA CYS A 70 10.29 9.62 -2.82
C CYS A 70 9.87 10.31 -4.14
N PRO A 71 8.78 9.85 -4.79
CA PRO A 71 8.26 10.47 -6.00
C PRO A 71 7.89 11.94 -5.80
N TRP A 72 7.94 12.72 -6.89
CA TRP A 72 7.56 14.13 -6.83
C TRP A 72 6.12 14.31 -6.34
N GLY A 73 5.92 15.28 -5.45
CA GLY A 73 4.62 15.56 -4.83
C GLY A 73 4.29 14.69 -3.62
N THR A 74 5.18 13.79 -3.20
CA THR A 74 5.05 13.03 -1.94
C THR A 74 5.95 13.60 -0.84
N ARG A 75 5.68 13.24 0.41
CA ARG A 75 6.48 13.57 1.59
C ARG A 75 6.96 12.28 2.25
N CYS A 76 8.20 12.30 2.73
CA CYS A 76 8.70 11.23 3.59
C CYS A 76 8.01 11.27 4.96
N GLU A 77 7.42 10.16 5.37
CA GLU A 77 7.04 9.91 6.75
C GLU A 77 8.21 9.23 7.47
N VAL A 78 8.87 9.98 8.35
CA VAL A 78 10.21 9.63 8.85
C VAL A 78 10.17 8.44 9.81
N GLU A 79 9.05 8.23 10.50
CA GLU A 79 8.89 7.11 11.43
C GLU A 79 8.74 5.77 10.70
N THR A 80 8.06 5.76 9.56
CA THR A 80 7.78 4.56 8.77
C THR A 80 8.76 4.34 7.63
N GLY A 81 9.43 5.41 7.17
CA GLY A 81 10.28 5.41 5.98
C GLY A 81 9.50 5.34 4.67
N LEU A 82 8.19 5.65 4.69
CA LEU A 82 7.31 5.59 3.54
C LEU A 82 7.12 6.97 2.88
N CYS A 83 6.78 6.97 1.59
CA CYS A 83 6.45 8.17 0.84
C CYS A 83 4.92 8.33 0.80
N GLU A 84 4.40 9.37 1.44
CA GLU A 84 2.97 9.64 1.54
C GLU A 84 2.55 10.79 0.64
N GLN A 85 1.35 10.71 0.06
CA GLN A 85 0.79 11.88 -0.58
C GLN A 85 0.24 12.85 0.49
N PRO A 86 0.43 14.18 0.35
CA PRO A 86 -0.06 15.17 1.31
C PRO A 86 -1.57 15.06 1.61
N GLU A 87 -2.36 14.60 0.64
CA GLU A 87 -3.80 14.36 0.77
C GLU A 87 -4.16 13.12 1.61
N ASP A 88 -3.27 12.13 1.72
CA ASP A 88 -3.53 10.91 2.47
C ASP A 88 -3.52 11.18 3.98
N SER A 89 -2.66 12.10 4.43
CA SER A 89 -2.66 12.57 5.82
C SER A 89 -3.96 13.31 6.21
N ALA A 90 -4.72 13.85 5.23
CA ALA A 90 -5.97 14.57 5.48
C ALA A 90 -7.21 13.66 5.56
N LYS A 91 -7.16 12.45 5.01
CA LYS A 91 -8.29 11.49 5.01
C LYS A 91 -8.58 10.91 6.40
N GLY A 92 -7.59 10.92 7.31
CA GLY A 92 -7.76 10.51 8.71
C GLY A 92 -8.67 11.44 9.53
N LEU A 93 -9.00 12.64 9.02
CA LEU A 93 -9.88 13.63 9.66
C LEU A 93 -11.13 13.93 8.83
N TYR A 94 -11.58 12.99 7.97
CA TYR A 94 -12.88 13.13 7.34
C TYR A 94 -13.98 12.78 8.35
N ILE A 95 -14.36 13.74 9.17
CA ILE A 95 -15.66 13.76 9.84
C ILE A 95 -16.69 13.79 8.70
N PRO A 96 -17.43 12.69 8.41
CA PRO A 96 -18.35 12.70 7.29
C PRO A 96 -19.31 13.88 7.50
N SER A 97 -19.68 14.61 6.45
CA SER A 97 -20.63 15.73 6.56
C SER A 97 -21.94 15.32 7.27
N ILE A 98 -22.25 14.02 7.27
CA ILE A 98 -23.29 13.36 8.06
C ILE A 98 -23.09 13.57 9.57
N LEU A 99 -21.87 13.43 10.10
CA LEU A 99 -21.50 13.68 11.50
C LEU A 99 -21.42 15.18 11.86
N LEU A 100 -21.46 16.09 10.89
CA LEU A 100 -21.69 17.51 11.16
C LEU A 100 -23.20 17.81 11.20
N LEU A 101 -23.96 17.20 10.28
CA LEU A 101 -25.43 17.31 10.19
C LEU A 101 -26.14 16.77 11.44
N ILE A 102 -25.73 15.60 11.96
CA ILE A 102 -26.35 15.07 13.18
C ILE A 102 -26.09 15.95 14.42
N LEU A 103 -25.00 16.72 14.46
CA LEU A 103 -24.61 17.55 15.60
C LEU A 103 -25.41 18.85 15.58
N THR A 104 -25.69 19.38 14.39
CA THR A 104 -26.60 20.52 14.18
C THR A 104 -28.08 20.16 14.36
N LEU A 105 -28.45 18.88 14.31
CA LEU A 105 -29.81 18.40 14.59
C LEU A 105 -30.03 18.07 16.08
N LEU A 106 -28.96 18.03 16.87
CA LEU A 106 -28.97 17.75 18.31
C LEU A 106 -28.73 19.01 19.18
N LEU A 107 -28.54 20.18 18.55
CA LEU A 107 -28.46 21.51 19.15
C LEU A 107 -29.67 22.34 18.69
#